data_AF-A0A516INN4-F1
#
_entry.id   AF-A0A516INN4-F1
#
_cell.length_a   1.000
_cell.length_b   1.000
_cell.length_c   1.000
_cell.angle_alpha   90.00
_cell.angle_beta   90.00
_cell.angle_gamma   90.00
#
_symmetry.space_group_name_H-M   'P 1'
#
loop_
_entity.id
_entity.type
_entity.pdbx_description
1 polymer ?
#
loop_
_entity_poly.entity_id
_entity_poly.type
_entity_poly.pdbx_seq_one_letter_code
_entity_poly.pdbx_strand_id
1 'polypeptide(L)'
;MNNNEQAPNETHASIRDRAGEAIEGARERAIDAYDSARERAAQARRKAGDGIGQAPLLALGGGLALGALIAAILPKTEAEQKLLGSTGRRIADSAKVAASAAKEAGREKLTELNITKDAGSSAVQSLVDGIGEAARTSGKAALDAVRNKG
;
A
#
# COMPACT_ATOMS: atom_id res chain seq x y z
N MET A 1 21.44 -46.58 -34.41
CA MET A 1 21.14 -46.20 -33.02
C MET A 1 21.58 -44.77 -32.79
N ASN A 2 20.60 -43.92 -32.46
CA ASN A 2 20.60 -42.79 -31.54
C ASN A 2 21.72 -41.73 -31.60
N ASN A 3 21.45 -40.65 -32.34
CA ASN A 3 22.06 -39.33 -32.13
C ASN A 3 20.97 -38.39 -31.57
N ASN A 4 20.95 -38.18 -30.25
CA ASN A 4 20.04 -37.21 -29.61
C ASN A 4 20.63 -36.70 -28.28
N GLU A 5 21.67 -35.85 -28.33
CA GLU A 5 22.34 -35.30 -27.14
C GLU A 5 22.69 -33.79 -27.22
N GLN A 6 21.96 -32.97 -28.00
CA GLN A 6 22.17 -31.51 -28.03
C GLN A 6 20.79 -30.82 -28.07
N ALA A 7 20.39 -29.85 -27.24
CA ALA A 7 21.00 -29.08 -26.18
C ALA A 7 19.88 -28.50 -25.27
N PRO A 8 19.98 -28.57 -23.93
CA PRO A 8 19.09 -27.82 -23.04
C PRO A 8 19.76 -26.68 -22.23
N ASN A 9 21.05 -26.37 -22.41
CA ASN A 9 21.76 -25.45 -21.48
C ASN A 9 21.77 -23.95 -21.86
N GLU A 10 21.56 -23.56 -23.11
CA GLU A 10 21.70 -22.14 -23.54
C GLU A 10 20.48 -21.28 -23.20
N THR A 11 19.29 -21.87 -23.20
CA THR A 11 18.02 -21.19 -22.89
C THR A 11 17.89 -20.86 -21.39
N HIS A 12 18.50 -21.66 -20.51
CA HIS A 12 18.43 -21.44 -19.06
C HIS A 12 19.38 -20.33 -18.57
N ALA A 13 20.53 -20.15 -19.23
CA ALA A 13 21.47 -19.07 -18.92
C ALA A 13 20.85 -17.70 -19.23
N SER A 14 20.33 -17.53 -20.44
CA SER A 14 19.75 -16.26 -20.90
C SER A 14 18.49 -15.80 -20.13
N ILE A 15 17.69 -16.72 -19.59
CA ILE A 15 16.54 -16.38 -18.72
C ILE A 15 17.01 -15.90 -17.35
N ARG A 16 18.06 -16.52 -16.79
CA ARG A 16 18.62 -16.12 -15.50
C ARG A 16 19.30 -14.75 -15.58
N ASP A 17 19.98 -14.45 -16.68
CA ASP A 17 20.63 -13.16 -16.91
C ASP A 17 19.59 -12.04 -17.05
N ARG A 18 18.53 -12.25 -17.84
CA ARG A 18 17.42 -11.29 -17.96
C ARG A 18 16.64 -11.09 -16.66
N ALA A 19 16.47 -12.16 -15.87
CA ALA A 19 15.85 -12.06 -14.55
C ALA A 19 16.75 -11.28 -13.57
N GLY A 20 18.07 -11.44 -13.67
CA GLY A 20 19.06 -10.67 -12.91
C GLY A 20 18.94 -9.17 -13.18
N GLU A 21 19.01 -8.76 -14.44
CA GLU A 21 18.91 -7.34 -14.84
C GLU A 21 17.55 -6.72 -14.45
N ALA A 22 16.44 -7.47 -14.60
CA ALA A 22 15.12 -6.99 -14.23
C ALA A 22 14.98 -6.78 -12.71
N ILE A 23 15.56 -7.67 -11.89
CA ILE A 23 15.57 -7.55 -10.44
C ILE A 23 16.48 -6.40 -9.99
N GLU A 24 17.63 -6.26 -10.61
CA GLU A 24 18.60 -5.22 -10.28
C GLU A 24 18.04 -3.82 -10.57
N GLY A 25 17.41 -3.64 -11.74
CA GLY A 25 16.72 -2.40 -12.07
C GLY A 25 15.46 -2.15 -11.22
N ALA A 26 14.80 -3.18 -10.70
CA ALA A 26 13.69 -3.00 -9.73
C ALA A 26 14.21 -2.58 -8.36
N ARG A 27 15.34 -3.17 -7.93
CA ARG A 27 16.00 -2.86 -6.66
C ARG A 27 16.52 -1.43 -6.62
N GLU A 28 17.16 -0.98 -7.69
CA GLU A 28 17.67 0.39 -7.81
C GLU A 28 16.54 1.40 -7.71
N ARG A 29 15.46 1.22 -8.49
CA ARG A 29 14.26 2.08 -8.40
C ARG A 29 13.62 2.08 -7.01
N ALA A 30 13.60 0.93 -6.33
CA ALA A 30 13.07 0.83 -4.97
C ALA A 30 13.94 1.60 -3.96
N ILE A 31 15.26 1.56 -4.11
CA ILE A 31 16.21 2.31 -3.27
C ILE A 31 16.05 3.81 -3.52
N ASP A 32 16.01 4.24 -4.77
CA ASP A 32 15.82 5.66 -5.13
C ASP A 32 14.49 6.22 -4.60
N ALA A 33 13.41 5.43 -4.72
CA ALA A 33 12.11 5.79 -4.18
C ALA A 33 12.15 5.87 -2.64
N TYR A 34 12.85 4.95 -1.99
CA TYR A 34 13.03 4.94 -0.54
C TYR A 34 13.83 6.15 -0.04
N ASP A 35 14.97 6.45 -0.67
CA ASP A 35 15.82 7.59 -0.31
C ASP A 35 15.09 8.91 -0.53
N SER A 36 14.38 9.06 -1.64
CA SER A 36 13.52 10.22 -1.91
C SER A 36 12.43 10.38 -0.86
N ALA A 37 11.76 9.28 -0.48
CA ALA A 37 10.72 9.30 0.56
C ALA A 37 11.31 9.67 1.93
N ARG A 38 12.48 9.13 2.27
CA ARG A 38 13.20 9.42 3.52
C ARG A 38 13.61 10.88 3.59
N GLU A 39 14.12 11.44 2.50
CA GLU A 39 14.52 12.84 2.44
C GLU A 39 13.31 13.76 2.62
N ARG A 40 12.21 13.49 1.91
CA ARG A 40 10.94 14.24 2.07
C ARG A 40 10.39 14.13 3.48
N ALA A 41 10.44 12.95 4.09
CA ALA A 41 10.03 12.75 5.48
C ALA A 41 10.93 13.54 6.45
N ALA A 42 12.24 13.59 6.23
CA ALA A 42 13.16 14.38 7.04
C ALA A 42 12.93 15.89 6.86
N GLN A 43 12.63 16.35 5.65
CA GLN A 43 12.24 17.74 5.39
C GLN A 43 10.89 18.08 6.07
N ALA A 44 9.91 17.20 5.99
CA ALA A 44 8.62 17.36 6.67
C ALA A 44 8.77 17.39 8.20
N ARG A 45 9.60 16.51 8.77
CA ARG A 45 9.91 16.50 10.21
C ARG A 45 10.60 17.78 10.66
N ARG A 46 11.57 18.29 9.90
CA ARG A 46 12.22 19.57 10.18
C ARG A 46 11.21 20.72 10.16
N LYS A 47 10.36 20.79 9.13
CA LYS A 47 9.27 21.78 9.03
C LYS A 47 8.20 21.65 10.11
N ALA A 48 7.95 20.44 10.60
CA ALA A 48 7.00 20.18 11.69
C ALA A 48 7.60 20.46 13.07
N GLY A 49 8.93 20.36 13.24
CA GLY A 49 9.64 20.67 14.49
C GLY A 49 9.60 22.15 14.86
N ASP A 50 9.62 23.04 13.86
CA ASP A 50 9.50 24.50 14.06
C ASP A 50 8.03 24.98 14.10
N GLY A 51 7.07 24.08 13.84
CA GLY A 51 5.63 24.34 13.78
C GLY A 51 4.85 23.12 14.23
N ILE A 52 4.98 22.77 15.52
CA ILE A 52 4.31 21.63 16.15
C ILE A 52 2.80 21.90 16.18
N GLY A 53 2.11 21.58 15.10
CA GLY A 53 0.66 21.71 15.01
C GLY A 53 0.04 20.85 13.92
N GLN A 54 0.80 19.96 13.28
CA GLN A 54 0.31 19.20 12.13
C GLN A 54 -0.58 18.03 12.57
N ALA A 55 -1.85 18.36 12.74
CA ALA A 55 -3.05 17.53 12.67
C ALA A 55 -2.83 16.01 12.84
N PRO A 56 -3.13 15.44 14.02
CA PRO A 56 -3.12 13.99 14.27
C PRO A 56 -3.91 13.18 13.22
N LEU A 57 -4.96 13.80 12.66
CA LEU A 57 -5.78 13.22 11.59
C LEU A 57 -5.02 13.04 10.26
N LEU A 58 -4.03 13.89 9.97
CA LEU A 58 -3.19 13.78 8.77
C LEU A 58 -2.24 12.59 8.87
N ALA A 59 -1.66 12.35 10.04
CA ALA A 59 -0.84 11.17 10.29
C ALA A 59 -1.67 9.89 10.21
N LEU A 60 -2.88 9.89 10.82
CA LEU A 60 -3.80 8.77 10.76
C LEU A 60 -4.28 8.50 9.32
N GLY A 61 -4.77 9.53 8.62
CA GLY A 61 -5.26 9.43 7.26
C GLY A 61 -4.17 9.06 6.26
N GLY A 62 -2.97 9.64 6.40
CA GLY A 62 -1.82 9.33 5.57
C GLY A 62 -1.31 7.90 5.78
N GLY A 63 -1.25 7.45 7.03
CA GLY A 63 -0.85 6.07 7.35
C GLY A 63 -1.84 5.03 6.83
N LEU A 64 -3.14 5.27 6.99
CA LEU A 64 -4.19 4.38 6.48
C LEU A 64 -4.21 4.33 4.96
N ALA A 65 -4.16 5.47 4.29
CA ALA A 65 -4.18 5.52 2.83
C ALA A 65 -2.94 4.83 2.24
N LEU A 66 -1.74 5.11 2.76
CA LEU A 66 -0.52 4.45 2.32
C LEU A 66 -0.54 2.94 2.60
N GLY A 67 -0.98 2.54 3.79
CA GLY A 67 -1.12 1.13 4.16
C GLY A 67 -2.09 0.39 3.25
N ALA A 68 -3.22 1.02 2.90
CA ALA A 68 -4.21 0.45 1.99
C ALA A 68 -3.67 0.30 0.56
N LEU A 69 -2.88 1.27 0.07
CA LEU A 69 -2.24 1.16 -1.24
C LEU A 69 -1.25 0.00 -1.29
N ILE A 70 -0.41 -0.16 -0.27
CA ILE A 70 0.53 -1.29 -0.16
C ILE A 70 -0.25 -2.61 -0.10
N ALA A 71 -1.31 -2.68 0.71
CA ALA A 71 -2.15 -3.86 0.84
C ALA A 71 -2.91 -4.21 -0.47
N ALA A 72 -3.26 -3.21 -1.29
CA ALA A 72 -3.92 -3.42 -2.56
C ALA A 72 -2.99 -4.00 -3.64
N ILE A 73 -1.69 -3.70 -3.57
CA ILE A 73 -0.67 -4.19 -4.51
C ILE A 73 -0.16 -5.59 -4.12
N LEU A 74 -0.19 -5.94 -2.82
CA LEU A 74 0.26 -7.24 -2.36
C LEU A 74 -0.75 -8.37 -2.74
N PRO A 75 -0.33 -9.41 -3.49
CA PRO A 75 -1.21 -10.51 -3.87
C PRO A 75 -1.67 -11.27 -2.63
N LYS A 76 -2.99 -11.42 -2.50
CA LYS A 76 -3.63 -12.03 -1.33
C LYS A 76 -3.17 -13.47 -1.19
N THR A 77 -2.60 -13.82 -0.03
CA THR A 77 -2.52 -15.13 0.66
C THR A 77 -2.15 -16.42 -0.11
N GLU A 78 -2.60 -16.63 -1.34
CA GLU A 78 -2.26 -17.80 -2.17
C GLU A 78 -0.84 -17.71 -2.73
N ALA A 79 -0.44 -16.53 -3.22
CA ALA A 79 0.94 -16.28 -3.62
C ALA A 79 1.89 -16.41 -2.41
N GLU A 80 1.43 -15.98 -1.24
CA GLU A 80 2.16 -16.08 0.02
C GLU A 80 2.36 -17.53 0.46
N GLN A 81 1.31 -18.36 0.37
CA GLN A 81 1.43 -19.80 0.66
C GLN A 81 2.33 -20.52 -0.35
N LYS A 82 2.28 -20.11 -1.63
CA LYS A 82 3.06 -20.74 -2.71
C LYS A 82 4.53 -20.32 -2.70
N LEU A 83 4.86 -19.12 -2.25
CA LEU A 83 6.22 -18.55 -2.25
C LEU A 83 6.93 -18.64 -0.89
N LEU A 84 6.20 -18.53 0.22
CA LEU A 84 6.76 -18.40 1.56
C LEU A 84 6.44 -19.57 2.49
N GLY A 85 5.57 -20.50 2.08
CA GLY A 85 5.27 -21.74 2.81
C GLY A 85 4.94 -21.51 4.29
N SER A 86 5.61 -22.25 5.18
CA SER A 86 5.40 -22.18 6.63
C SER A 86 5.93 -20.88 7.28
N THR A 87 6.95 -20.24 6.69
CA THR A 87 7.50 -18.97 7.19
C THR A 87 6.52 -17.82 6.93
N GLY A 88 5.89 -17.80 5.75
CA GLY A 88 4.84 -16.81 5.43
C GLY A 88 3.66 -16.89 6.41
N ARG A 89 3.29 -18.11 6.82
CA ARG A 89 2.20 -18.32 7.79
C ARG A 89 2.49 -17.65 9.15
N ARG A 90 3.72 -17.76 9.67
CA ARG A 90 4.09 -17.11 10.95
C ARG A 90 4.03 -15.59 10.86
N ILE A 91 4.42 -15.02 9.72
CA ILE A 91 4.36 -13.58 9.48
C ILE A 91 2.90 -13.13 9.40
N ALA A 92 2.07 -13.83 8.64
CA ALA A 92 0.65 -13.56 8.51
C ALA A 92 -0.09 -13.68 9.86
N ASP A 93 0.22 -14.70 10.65
CA ASP A 93 -0.33 -14.89 11.99
C ASP A 93 0.08 -13.74 12.92
N SER A 94 1.35 -13.34 12.89
CA SER A 94 1.86 -12.20 13.68
C SER A 94 1.19 -10.90 13.28
N ALA A 95 1.02 -10.65 11.98
CA ALA A 95 0.32 -9.49 11.46
C ALA A 95 -1.17 -9.47 11.88
N LYS A 96 -1.82 -10.64 11.86
CA LYS A 96 -3.22 -10.78 12.29
C LYS A 96 -3.39 -10.52 13.79
N VAL A 97 -2.46 -10.98 14.62
CA VAL A 97 -2.44 -10.69 16.06
C VAL A 97 -2.27 -9.20 16.31
N ALA A 98 -1.29 -8.56 15.66
CA ALA A 98 -1.07 -7.12 15.79
C ALA A 98 -2.30 -6.31 15.32
N ALA A 99 -2.89 -6.67 14.18
CA ALA A 99 -4.09 -6.02 13.66
C ALA A 99 -5.30 -6.19 14.60
N SER A 100 -5.46 -7.37 15.20
CA SER A 100 -6.53 -7.63 16.18
C SER A 100 -6.32 -6.81 17.45
N ALA A 101 -5.09 -6.76 17.98
CA ALA A 101 -4.76 -5.94 19.15
C ALA A 101 -4.99 -4.44 18.90
N ALA A 102 -4.58 -3.92 17.74
CA ALA A 102 -4.82 -2.54 17.34
C ALA A 102 -6.33 -2.24 17.24
N LYS A 103 -7.12 -3.17 16.70
CA LYS A 103 -8.57 -3.05 16.61
C LYS A 103 -9.24 -3.04 17.99
N GLU A 104 -8.80 -3.91 18.90
CA GLU A 104 -9.28 -3.99 20.28
C GLU A 104 -9.01 -2.66 21.01
N ALA A 105 -7.76 -2.19 20.99
CA ALA A 105 -7.35 -0.92 21.62
C ALA A 105 -8.10 0.28 21.01
N GLY A 106 -8.30 0.28 19.69
CA GLY A 106 -9.09 1.32 19.03
C GLY A 106 -10.54 1.32 19.48
N ARG A 107 -11.17 0.15 19.64
CA ARG A 107 -12.56 0.04 20.12
C ARG A 107 -12.72 0.48 21.56
N GLU A 108 -11.76 0.15 22.41
CA GLU A 108 -11.72 0.62 23.80
C GLU A 108 -11.67 2.15 23.85
N LYS A 109 -10.79 2.78 23.04
CA LYS A 109 -10.71 4.24 22.94
C LYS A 109 -11.96 4.89 22.37
N LEU A 110 -12.62 4.27 21.38
CA LEU A 110 -13.91 4.77 20.87
C LEU A 110 -15.00 4.72 21.96
N THR A 111 -15.00 3.67 22.78
CA THR A 111 -15.93 3.53 23.91
C THR A 111 -15.67 4.57 24.99
N GLU A 112 -14.40 4.80 25.34
CA GLU A 112 -13.96 5.86 26.27
C GLU A 112 -14.41 7.25 25.80
N LEU A 113 -14.36 7.49 24.49
CA LEU A 113 -14.78 8.75 23.86
C LEU A 113 -16.31 8.85 23.66
N ASN A 114 -17.12 7.88 24.12
CA ASN A 114 -18.55 7.78 23.84
C ASN A 114 -18.91 7.81 22.34
N ILE A 115 -17.96 7.44 21.47
CA ILE A 115 -18.21 7.31 20.04
C ILE A 115 -18.92 5.98 19.82
N THR A 116 -20.23 6.06 19.62
CA THR A 116 -21.05 4.89 19.32
C THR A 116 -20.70 4.34 17.94
N LYS A 117 -20.95 3.05 17.74
CA LYS A 117 -20.77 2.37 16.44
C LYS A 117 -21.51 3.11 15.31
N ASP A 118 -22.68 3.66 15.62
CA ASP A 118 -23.52 4.37 14.64
C ASP A 118 -22.95 5.74 14.28
N ALA A 119 -22.46 6.51 15.25
CA ALA A 119 -21.80 7.79 15.00
C ALA A 119 -20.50 7.60 14.19
N GLY A 120 -19.70 6.59 14.54
CA GLY A 120 -18.49 6.25 13.78
C GLY A 120 -18.80 5.78 12.36
N SER A 121 -19.81 4.91 12.19
CA SER A 121 -20.22 4.43 10.86
C SER A 121 -20.77 5.56 10.01
N SER A 122 -21.55 6.48 10.59
CA SER A 122 -22.09 7.64 9.89
C SER A 122 -20.99 8.63 9.47
N ALA A 123 -19.98 8.84 10.32
CA ALA A 123 -18.83 9.67 9.98
C ALA A 123 -18.02 9.08 8.82
N VAL A 124 -17.78 7.76 8.84
CA VAL A 124 -17.12 7.05 7.74
C VAL A 124 -17.97 7.10 6.46
N GLN A 125 -19.27 6.83 6.56
CA GLN A 125 -20.21 6.91 5.45
C GLN A 125 -20.20 8.30 4.81
N SER A 126 -20.29 9.36 5.63
CA SER A 126 -20.25 10.75 5.16
C SER A 126 -18.93 11.10 4.49
N LEU A 127 -17.81 10.55 4.99
CA LEU A 127 -16.50 10.72 4.36
C LEU A 127 -16.45 10.04 2.99
N VAL A 128 -16.97 8.82 2.89
CA VAL A 128 -17.02 8.05 1.64
C VAL A 128 -17.95 8.71 0.63
N ASP A 129 -19.13 9.17 1.06
CA ASP A 129 -20.09 9.86 0.22
C ASP A 129 -19.53 11.21 -0.26
N GLY A 130 -18.89 11.99 0.63
CA GLY A 130 -18.24 13.24 0.27
C GLY A 130 -17.07 13.06 -0.71
N ILE A 131 -16.25 12.01 -0.56
CA ILE A 131 -15.20 11.65 -1.52
C ILE A 131 -15.84 11.20 -2.86
N GLY A 132 -16.90 10.40 -2.81
CA GLY A 132 -17.58 9.90 -4.01
C GLY A 132 -18.26 11.03 -4.80
N GLU A 133 -18.86 12.00 -4.11
CA GLU A 133 -19.49 13.16 -4.71
C GLU A 133 -18.45 14.16 -5.23
N ALA A 134 -17.37 14.42 -4.49
CA ALA A 134 -16.24 15.22 -4.98
C ALA A 134 -15.58 14.58 -6.21
N ALA A 135 -15.39 13.27 -6.22
CA ALA A 135 -14.84 12.53 -7.36
C ALA A 135 -15.80 12.54 -8.57
N ARG A 136 -17.11 12.39 -8.38
CA ARG A 136 -18.11 12.48 -9.46
C ARG A 136 -18.23 13.89 -10.03
N THR A 137 -18.18 14.91 -9.19
CA THR A 137 -18.29 16.32 -9.61
C THR A 137 -17.02 16.78 -10.34
N SER A 138 -15.85 16.41 -9.80
CA SER A 138 -14.55 16.66 -10.45
C SER A 138 -14.38 15.83 -11.73
N GLY A 139 -14.85 14.59 -11.71
CA GLY A 139 -14.85 13.69 -12.87
C GLY A 139 -15.78 14.15 -13.98
N LYS A 140 -17.02 14.60 -13.67
CA LYS A 140 -17.93 15.19 -14.65
C LYS A 140 -17.41 16.49 -15.22
N ALA A 141 -16.87 17.39 -14.39
CA ALA A 141 -16.29 18.65 -14.88
C ALA A 141 -15.07 18.40 -15.80
N ALA A 142 -14.22 17.42 -15.46
CA ALA A 142 -13.10 17.02 -16.32
C ALA A 142 -13.58 16.33 -17.61
N LEU A 143 -14.58 15.44 -17.54
CA LEU A 143 -15.14 14.75 -18.70
C LEU A 143 -15.88 15.71 -19.64
N ASP A 144 -16.65 16.67 -19.13
CA ASP A 144 -17.34 17.68 -19.94
C ASP A 144 -16.35 18.66 -20.58
N ALA A 145 -15.26 19.02 -19.89
CA ALA A 145 -14.19 19.83 -20.46
C ALA A 145 -13.43 19.13 -21.59
N VAL A 146 -13.31 17.79 -21.54
CA VAL A 146 -12.73 16.97 -22.61
C VAL A 146 -13.73 16.78 -23.77
N ARG A 147 -15.02 16.57 -23.47
CA ARG A 147 -16.06 16.36 -24.47
C ARG A 147 -16.45 17.62 -25.24
N ASN A 148 -16.28 18.80 -24.67
CA ASN A 148 -16.56 20.09 -25.33
C ASN A 148 -15.34 20.68 -26.07
N LYS A 149 -14.20 19.97 -26.07
CA LYS A 149 -12.96 20.34 -26.80
C LYS A 149 -12.66 19.44 -27.99
N GLY A 150 -13.54 18.50 -28.34
CA GLY A 150 -13.48 17.67 -29.55
C GLY A 150 -14.74 17.83 -30.37
#